data_AF-A0A8S9GCL3-F1
#
_entry.id   AF-A0A8S9GCL3-F1
#
_cell.length_a   1.000
_cell.length_b   1.000
_cell.length_c   1.000
_cell.angle_alpha   90.00
_cell.angle_beta   90.00
_cell.angle_gamma   90.00
#
_symmetry.space_group_name_H-M   'P 1'
#
loop_
_entity.id
_entity.type
_entity.pdbx_description
1 polymer ?
#
loop_
_entity_poly.entity_id
_entity_poly.type
_entity_poly.pdbx_seq_one_letter_code
_entity_poly.pdbx_strand_id
1 'polypeptide(L)'
;MPRGLDPTNPTRSVLPPSTGPKPTHMIGNLSGMTPAPPGVMRSGSDNSYLEFEAKSARDGAWYDVQAFLAHRNLEIGDPEVQVRFAGFEVEEDEWINVKRHVRQRSLPCEASECVAVLAGDLVLCFQEGKDQALYFDAIVLDAQRRRHDVRGCRCRFLVRYSHDQSEV
;
A
#
# COMPACT_ATOMS: atom_id res chain seq x y z
N MET A 1 15.32 -34.16 -49.69
CA MET A 1 14.47 -33.06 -50.24
C MET A 1 13.39 -33.69 -51.09
N PRO A 2 12.15 -33.16 -51.17
CA PRO A 2 11.65 -31.81 -50.77
C PRO A 2 10.80 -31.86 -49.48
N ARG A 3 10.68 -30.88 -48.56
CA ARG A 3 10.56 -29.40 -48.52
C ARG A 3 9.32 -28.81 -49.19
N GLY A 4 8.43 -28.26 -48.36
CA GLY A 4 7.57 -27.11 -48.69
C GLY A 4 6.20 -27.11 -48.01
N LEU A 5 6.09 -26.50 -46.83
CA LEU A 5 4.82 -26.00 -46.27
C LEU A 5 4.96 -24.49 -46.08
N ASP A 6 4.14 -23.78 -46.87
CA ASP A 6 3.48 -22.46 -46.79
C ASP A 6 3.92 -21.32 -45.84
N PRO A 7 3.57 -20.05 -46.18
CA PRO A 7 4.30 -18.85 -45.84
C PRO A 7 3.62 -17.99 -44.76
N THR A 8 4.46 -17.33 -43.97
CA THR A 8 4.35 -15.96 -43.45
C THR A 8 2.97 -15.38 -43.08
N ASN A 9 2.75 -15.17 -41.77
CA ASN A 9 1.89 -14.13 -41.20
C ASN A 9 2.74 -13.28 -40.22
N PRO A 10 2.57 -11.95 -40.14
CA PRO A 10 3.63 -11.02 -39.77
C PRO A 10 3.77 -10.80 -38.25
N THR A 11 4.95 -10.31 -37.90
CA THR A 11 5.42 -9.83 -36.60
C THR A 11 4.39 -9.06 -35.77
N ARG A 12 4.02 -9.62 -34.62
CA ARG A 12 3.45 -8.88 -33.47
C ARG A 12 4.62 -8.40 -32.62
N SER A 13 4.86 -7.08 -32.63
CA SER A 13 5.80 -6.41 -31.74
C SER A 13 5.36 -6.62 -30.28
N VAL A 14 6.17 -7.36 -29.52
CA VAL A 14 6.04 -7.50 -28.07
C VAL A 14 6.91 -6.40 -27.46
N LEU A 15 6.28 -5.43 -26.80
CA LEU A 15 7.01 -4.48 -25.94
C LEU A 15 7.54 -5.24 -24.71
N PRO A 16 8.78 -4.97 -24.25
CA PRO A 16 9.33 -5.64 -23.08
C PRO A 16 8.66 -5.14 -21.78
N PRO A 17 8.63 -5.97 -20.72
CA PRO A 17 8.08 -5.57 -19.42
C PRO A 17 8.96 -4.49 -18.77
N SER A 18 8.30 -3.42 -18.33
CA SER A 18 8.87 -2.34 -17.53
C SER A 18 9.19 -2.85 -16.11
N THR A 19 10.47 -2.83 -15.74
CA THR A 19 10.92 -3.05 -14.36
C THR A 19 10.62 -1.81 -13.53
N GLY A 20 9.51 -1.83 -12.78
CA GLY A 20 9.21 -0.81 -11.77
C GLY A 20 10.22 -0.84 -10.61
N PRO A 21 10.43 0.29 -9.91
CA PRO A 21 11.38 0.34 -8.80
C PRO A 21 10.87 -0.48 -7.61
N LYS A 22 11.81 -1.15 -6.91
CA LYS A 22 11.52 -1.82 -5.63
C LYS A 22 11.28 -0.77 -4.54
N PRO A 23 10.20 -0.87 -3.75
CA PRO A 23 9.94 0.07 -2.67
C PRO A 23 11.04 -0.05 -1.61
N THR A 24 11.75 1.05 -1.38
CA THR A 24 12.73 1.18 -0.29
C THR A 24 12.01 1.77 0.91
N HIS A 25 11.94 1.00 2.00
CA HIS A 25 11.42 1.45 3.28
C HIS A 25 12.28 2.59 3.84
N MET A 26 11.69 3.77 4.04
CA MET A 26 12.28 4.83 4.85
C MET A 26 11.76 4.73 6.28
N ILE A 27 12.56 4.17 7.17
CA ILE A 27 12.34 4.25 8.63
C ILE A 27 12.85 5.63 9.06
N GLY A 28 11.93 6.58 9.27
CA GLY A 28 12.24 7.92 9.76
C GLY A 28 12.52 7.93 11.27
N ASN A 29 13.80 8.04 11.64
CA ASN A 29 14.24 8.21 13.03
C ASN A 29 14.22 9.71 13.38
N LEU A 30 13.36 10.15 14.31
CA LEU A 30 13.33 11.56 14.78
C LEU A 30 14.33 11.77 15.93
N SER A 31 15.30 12.68 15.75
CA SER A 31 16.02 13.30 16.86
C SER A 31 16.58 14.67 16.45
N GLY A 32 16.19 15.72 17.18
CA GLY A 32 16.90 17.01 17.19
C GLY A 32 16.01 18.25 16.98
N MET A 33 15.15 18.60 17.95
CA MET A 33 14.52 19.93 18.00
C MET A 33 15.32 20.86 18.92
N THR A 34 15.90 21.91 18.36
CA THR A 34 16.40 23.09 19.10
C THR A 34 15.24 24.03 19.45
N PRO A 35 15.22 24.68 20.63
CA PRO A 35 14.13 25.57 20.99
C PRO A 35 14.28 26.95 20.34
N ALA A 36 13.20 27.46 19.74
CA ALA A 36 13.06 28.82 19.22
C ALA A 36 12.34 29.74 20.24
N PRO A 37 12.49 31.08 20.17
CA PRO A 37 12.14 31.99 21.26
C PRO A 37 10.63 32.24 21.40
N PRO A 38 10.16 32.72 22.58
CA PRO A 38 8.74 32.79 22.89
C PRO A 38 8.10 34.05 22.28
N GLY A 39 7.00 33.91 21.55
CA GLY A 39 6.26 35.09 21.09
C GLY A 39 5.14 34.91 20.07
N VAL A 40 4.87 33.71 19.56
CA VAL A 40 3.69 33.47 18.70
C VAL A 40 2.89 32.33 19.28
N MET A 41 1.74 32.69 19.84
CA MET A 41 0.69 31.76 20.25
C MET A 41 0.18 31.05 19.00
N ARG A 42 0.81 29.93 18.62
CA ARG A 42 0.27 29.04 17.60
C ARG A 42 -0.92 28.32 18.23
N SER A 43 -2.11 28.69 17.74
CA SER A 43 -3.35 27.96 17.98
C SER A 43 -3.08 26.48 17.81
N GLY A 44 -3.32 25.71 18.87
CA GLY A 44 -3.08 24.27 18.89
C GLY A 44 -3.93 23.57 17.84
N SER A 45 -3.31 23.19 16.72
CA SER A 45 -3.67 21.94 16.07
C SER A 45 -2.53 20.99 16.36
N ASP A 46 -2.81 20.01 17.21
CA ASP A 46 -2.04 18.78 17.34
C ASP A 46 -2.23 18.00 16.03
N ASN A 47 -1.69 18.56 14.95
CA ASN A 47 -1.72 18.01 13.60
C ASN A 47 -0.57 17.01 13.54
N SER A 48 -0.60 15.99 14.40
CA SER A 48 0.21 14.80 14.19
C SER A 48 -0.12 14.35 12.77
N TYR A 49 0.80 14.59 11.85
CA TYR A 49 0.61 14.53 10.41
C TYR A 49 -0.24 13.32 10.05
N LEU A 50 -1.51 13.52 9.70
CA LEU A 50 -2.37 12.42 9.26
C LEU A 50 -1.77 11.91 7.95
N GLU A 51 -1.14 10.75 8.03
CA GLU A 51 -0.59 10.04 6.88
C GLU A 51 -1.70 9.17 6.28
N PHE A 52 -1.71 9.11 4.96
CA PHE A 52 -2.71 8.38 4.20
C PHE A 52 -2.05 7.32 3.35
N GLU A 53 -2.81 6.29 3.04
CA GLU A 53 -2.49 5.33 2.00
C GLU A 53 -3.64 5.28 0.99
N ALA A 54 -3.30 4.95 -0.25
CA ALA A 54 -4.26 4.85 -1.33
C ALA A 54 -4.04 3.58 -2.16
N LYS A 55 -5.14 3.03 -2.67
CA LYS A 55 -5.15 1.80 -3.45
C LYS A 55 -4.99 2.11 -4.94
N SER A 56 -3.90 1.67 -5.55
CA SER A 56 -3.66 1.86 -6.98
C SER A 56 -4.65 1.03 -7.81
N ALA A 57 -5.11 1.60 -8.93
CA ALA A 57 -5.94 0.87 -9.88
C ALA A 57 -5.13 -0.09 -10.78
N ARG A 58 -3.80 0.08 -10.83
CA ARG A 58 -2.91 -0.68 -11.72
C ARG A 58 -2.74 -2.13 -11.25
N ASP A 59 -2.56 -2.32 -9.95
CA ASP A 59 -2.23 -3.61 -9.34
C ASP A 59 -3.12 -3.97 -8.13
N GLY A 60 -3.94 -3.02 -7.66
CA GLY A 60 -4.80 -3.22 -6.50
C GLY A 60 -4.07 -3.22 -5.15
N ALA A 61 -2.80 -2.82 -5.10
CA ALA A 61 -2.02 -2.69 -3.88
C ALA A 61 -2.22 -1.33 -3.22
N TRP A 62 -1.94 -1.26 -1.92
CA TRP A 62 -1.94 -0.02 -1.15
C TRP A 62 -0.54 0.57 -1.06
N TYR A 63 -0.47 1.89 -1.21
CA TYR A 63 0.77 2.66 -1.19
C TYR A 63 0.60 3.90 -0.34
N ASP A 64 1.68 4.32 0.34
CA ASP A 64 1.71 5.57 1.07
C ASP A 64 1.50 6.76 0.14
N VAL A 65 0.65 7.69 0.55
CA VAL A 65 0.40 8.95 -0.15
C VAL A 65 1.45 9.97 0.28
N GLN A 66 2.24 10.45 -0.68
CA GLN A 66 3.14 11.57 -0.48
C GLN A 66 2.40 12.91 -0.51
N ALA A 67 1.49 13.08 -1.48
CA ALA A 67 0.74 14.32 -1.65
C ALA A 67 -0.60 14.11 -2.36
N PHE A 68 -1.60 14.90 -1.97
CA PHE A 68 -2.80 15.12 -2.76
C PHE A 68 -2.58 16.36 -3.65
N LEU A 69 -2.65 16.19 -4.96
CA LEU A 69 -2.29 17.21 -5.94
C LEU A 69 -3.49 18.01 -6.43
N ALA A 70 -4.62 17.33 -6.62
CA ALA A 70 -5.86 17.91 -7.13
C ALA A 70 -7.07 17.11 -6.64
N HIS A 71 -8.26 17.67 -6.80
CA HIS A 71 -9.53 16.98 -6.57
C HIS A 71 -10.50 17.27 -7.71
N ARG A 72 -11.42 16.34 -7.97
CA ARG A 72 -12.52 16.52 -8.92
C ARG A 72 -13.80 15.92 -8.37
N ASN A 73 -14.90 16.63 -8.59
CA ASN A 73 -16.24 16.11 -8.35
C ASN A 73 -16.80 15.61 -9.69
N LEU A 74 -17.35 14.40 -9.68
CA LEU A 74 -18.02 13.84 -10.84
C LEU A 74 -19.52 14.19 -10.74
N GLU A 75 -20.15 14.57 -11.85
CA GLU A 75 -21.59 14.85 -11.88
C GLU A 75 -22.42 13.63 -11.46
N ILE A 76 -21.91 12.43 -11.78
CA ILE A 76 -22.44 11.14 -11.37
C ILE A 76 -21.27 10.32 -10.85
N GLY A 77 -21.23 10.06 -9.54
CA GLY A 77 -20.21 9.22 -8.92
C GLY A 77 -19.68 9.78 -7.61
N ASP A 78 -18.66 9.11 -7.08
CA ASP A 78 -17.94 9.55 -5.90
C ASP A 78 -16.84 10.55 -6.28
N PRO A 79 -16.43 11.45 -5.35
CA PRO A 79 -15.33 12.35 -5.57
C PRO A 79 -14.01 11.59 -5.72
N GLU A 80 -13.10 12.18 -6.49
CA GLU A 80 -11.76 11.65 -6.72
C GLU A 80 -10.68 12.69 -6.42
N VAL A 81 -9.51 12.20 -6.03
CA VAL A 81 -8.32 12.99 -5.76
C VAL A 81 -7.16 12.49 -6.60
N GLN A 82 -6.34 13.40 -7.09
CA GLN A 82 -5.08 13.04 -7.74
C GLN A 82 -4.01 12.87 -6.67
N VAL A 83 -3.38 11.70 -6.63
CA VAL A 83 -2.44 11.27 -5.60
C VAL A 83 -1.06 11.09 -6.20
N ARG A 84 -0.04 11.58 -5.50
CA ARG A 84 1.35 11.16 -5.65
C ARG A 84 1.70 10.13 -4.59
N PHE A 85 2.16 8.96 -5.02
CA PHE A 85 2.61 7.92 -4.11
C PHE A 85 4.06 8.16 -3.65
N ALA A 86 4.38 7.79 -2.42
CA ALA A 86 5.72 7.91 -1.88
C ALA A 86 6.71 7.01 -2.63
N GLY A 87 7.81 7.59 -3.12
CA GLY A 87 8.85 6.86 -3.86
C GLY A 87 8.55 6.65 -5.35
N PHE A 88 7.47 7.24 -5.86
CA PHE A 88 7.11 7.21 -7.28
C PHE A 88 7.26 8.60 -7.93
N GLU A 89 7.49 8.59 -9.23
CA GLU A 89 7.63 9.79 -10.05
C GLU A 89 6.26 10.35 -10.49
N VAL A 90 6.27 11.53 -11.10
CA VAL A 90 5.04 12.26 -11.47
C VAL A 90 4.21 11.53 -12.54
N GLU A 91 4.85 10.69 -13.36
CA GLU A 91 4.20 9.86 -14.38
C GLU A 91 3.32 8.75 -13.77
N GLU A 92 3.53 8.46 -12.48
CA GLU A 92 2.80 7.45 -11.73
C GLU A 92 1.64 8.04 -10.91
N ASP A 93 1.41 9.36 -10.98
CA ASP A 93 0.30 10.02 -10.29
C ASP A 93 -1.06 9.44 -10.77
N GLU A 94 -1.97 9.14 -9.83
CA GLU A 94 -3.26 8.51 -10.13
C GLU A 94 -4.47 9.28 -9.59
N TRP A 95 -5.59 9.24 -10.33
CA TRP A 95 -6.90 9.68 -9.82
C TRP A 95 -7.56 8.55 -9.04
N ILE A 96 -7.78 8.76 -7.75
CA ILE A 96 -8.25 7.76 -6.80
C ILE A 96 -9.61 8.16 -6.22
N ASN A 97 -10.54 7.20 -6.19
CA ASN A 97 -11.84 7.34 -5.52
C ASN A 97 -11.65 7.50 -4.01
N VAL A 98 -12.09 8.65 -3.47
CA VAL A 98 -11.86 9.01 -2.07
C VAL A 98 -12.53 8.05 -1.11
N LYS A 99 -13.79 7.65 -1.38
CA LYS A 99 -14.58 6.83 -0.45
C LYS A 99 -14.10 5.39 -0.37
N ARG A 100 -13.54 4.88 -1.45
CA ARG A 100 -13.24 3.45 -1.59
C ARG A 100 -11.75 3.13 -1.44
N HIS A 101 -10.89 4.05 -1.88
CA HIS A 101 -9.49 3.74 -2.16
C HIS A 101 -8.52 4.74 -1.51
N VAL A 102 -8.98 5.57 -0.57
CA VAL A 102 -8.13 6.40 0.29
C VAL A 102 -8.50 6.14 1.74
N ARG A 103 -7.51 5.90 2.59
CA ARG A 103 -7.72 5.77 4.05
C ARG A 103 -6.51 6.30 4.82
N GLN A 104 -6.69 6.50 6.12
CA GLN A 104 -5.56 6.76 7.01
C GLN A 104 -4.58 5.57 6.95
N ARG A 105 -3.28 5.86 6.96
CA ARG A 105 -2.24 4.84 6.85
C ARG A 105 -2.40 3.78 7.95
N SER A 106 -2.26 2.53 7.55
CA SER A 106 -2.27 1.39 8.44
C SER A 106 -1.14 1.50 9.47
N LEU A 107 -1.41 1.09 10.71
CA LEU A 107 -0.40 1.07 11.77
C LEU A 107 0.33 -0.29 11.78
N PRO A 108 1.66 -0.31 11.95
CA PRO A 108 2.37 -1.56 12.21
C PRO A 108 1.80 -2.27 13.43
N CYS A 109 1.63 -3.59 13.34
CA CYS A 109 1.25 -4.40 14.50
C CYS A 109 2.51 -4.81 15.27
N GLU A 110 2.73 -4.21 16.43
CA GLU A 110 3.88 -4.54 17.27
C GLU A 110 3.76 -5.93 17.92
N ALA A 111 4.89 -6.49 18.38
CA ALA A 111 4.92 -7.83 18.95
C ALA A 111 4.00 -7.99 20.17
N SER A 112 3.80 -6.93 20.96
CA SER A 112 2.89 -6.89 22.11
C SER A 112 1.42 -6.73 21.72
N GLU A 113 1.15 -6.22 20.52
CA GLU A 113 -0.20 -5.86 20.05
C GLU A 113 -0.89 -6.99 19.30
N CYS A 114 -0.15 -8.06 18.98
CA CYS A 114 -0.69 -9.17 18.20
C CYS A 114 -1.96 -9.77 18.80
N VAL A 115 -2.12 -9.71 20.13
CA VAL A 115 -3.31 -10.21 20.85
C VAL A 115 -4.60 -9.49 20.46
N ALA A 116 -4.49 -8.24 19.99
CA ALA A 116 -5.61 -7.42 19.55
C ALA A 116 -6.11 -7.79 18.15
N VAL A 117 -5.31 -8.50 17.34
CA VAL A 117 -5.71 -8.97 16.01
C VAL A 117 -6.60 -10.20 16.14
N LEU A 118 -7.87 -10.09 15.78
CA LEU A 118 -8.90 -11.11 15.91
C LEU A 118 -9.44 -11.57 14.54
N ALA A 119 -10.13 -12.71 14.53
CA ALA A 119 -10.83 -13.17 13.33
C ALA A 119 -11.92 -12.14 12.92
N GLY A 120 -11.97 -11.82 11.64
CA GLY A 120 -12.83 -10.78 11.06
C GLY A 120 -12.12 -9.44 10.86
N ASP A 121 -10.96 -9.22 11.47
CA ASP A 121 -10.23 -7.97 11.33
C ASP A 121 -9.67 -7.78 9.92
N LEU A 122 -9.74 -6.54 9.44
CA LEU A 122 -9.06 -6.11 8.23
C LEU A 122 -7.60 -5.79 8.55
N VAL A 123 -6.68 -6.44 7.85
CA VAL A 123 -5.25 -6.23 7.98
C VAL A 123 -4.63 -5.91 6.62
N LEU A 124 -3.60 -5.06 6.62
CA LEU A 124 -2.78 -4.83 5.45
C LEU A 124 -1.60 -5.82 5.48
N CYS A 125 -1.62 -6.79 4.56
CA CYS A 125 -0.65 -7.86 4.50
C CYS A 125 0.41 -7.59 3.43
N PHE A 126 1.67 -7.76 3.80
CA PHE A 126 2.77 -7.85 2.86
C PHE A 126 2.78 -9.23 2.19
N GLN A 127 2.61 -9.24 0.88
CA GLN A 127 2.63 -10.45 0.06
C GLN A 127 3.88 -10.44 -0.83
N GLU A 128 4.79 -11.37 -0.58
CA GLU A 128 5.98 -11.57 -1.41
C GLU A 128 5.66 -12.49 -2.59
N GLY A 129 5.72 -11.94 -3.80
CA GLY A 129 5.63 -12.66 -5.06
C GLY A 129 7.01 -12.93 -5.68
N LYS A 130 7.03 -13.53 -6.88
CA LYS A 130 8.30 -13.86 -7.57
C LYS A 130 9.11 -12.63 -7.96
N ASP A 131 8.42 -11.61 -8.46
CA ASP A 131 9.06 -10.41 -9.05
C ASP A 131 8.75 -9.13 -8.25
N GLN A 132 7.74 -9.15 -7.40
CA GLN A 132 7.24 -8.00 -6.65
C GLN A 132 6.83 -8.40 -5.25
N ALA A 133 6.87 -7.44 -4.33
CA ALA A 133 6.35 -7.60 -2.99
C ALA A 133 5.47 -6.38 -2.65
N LEU A 134 4.19 -6.64 -2.38
CA LEU A 134 3.13 -5.63 -2.38
C LEU A 134 2.27 -5.74 -1.11
N TYR A 135 1.52 -4.69 -0.83
CA TYR A 135 0.62 -4.61 0.32
C TYR A 135 -0.84 -4.73 -0.13
N PHE A 136 -1.56 -5.72 0.41
CA PHE A 136 -2.95 -5.98 0.09
C PHE A 136 -3.83 -6.11 1.32
N ASP A 137 -5.09 -5.73 1.18
CA ASP A 137 -6.10 -6.02 2.18
C ASP A 137 -6.35 -7.52 2.30
N ALA A 138 -6.35 -8.01 3.53
CA ALA A 138 -6.78 -9.35 3.87
C ALA A 138 -7.67 -9.32 5.13
N ILE A 139 -8.56 -10.30 5.22
CA ILE A 139 -9.36 -10.53 6.43
C ILE A 139 -8.73 -11.67 7.21
N VAL A 140 -8.54 -11.48 8.52
CA VAL A 140 -8.08 -12.54 9.41
C VAL A 140 -9.19 -13.58 9.55
N LEU A 141 -8.90 -14.83 9.22
CA LEU A 141 -9.82 -15.95 9.40
C LEU A 141 -9.63 -16.64 10.75
N ASP A 142 -8.38 -16.79 11.19
CA ASP A 142 -8.03 -17.43 12.46
C ASP A 142 -6.66 -16.97 12.96
N ALA A 143 -6.41 -17.12 14.27
CA ALA A 143 -5.17 -16.75 14.93
C ALA A 143 -4.65 -17.88 15.84
N GLN A 144 -3.62 -18.59 15.38
CA GLN A 144 -2.89 -19.56 16.19
C GLN A 144 -1.91 -18.83 17.14
N ARG A 145 -2.31 -18.70 18.40
CA ARG A 145 -1.51 -18.05 19.44
C ARG A 145 -0.34 -18.91 19.92
N ARG A 146 0.83 -18.30 20.10
CA ARG A 146 2.02 -18.95 20.67
C ARG A 146 2.61 -18.09 21.78
N ARG A 147 3.39 -18.71 22.68
CA ARG A 147 4.15 -17.96 23.68
C ARG A 147 5.29 -17.19 23.01
N HIS A 148 5.41 -15.90 23.32
CA HIS A 148 6.50 -15.03 22.92
C HIS A 148 6.61 -13.84 23.86
N ASP A 149 7.66 -13.04 23.69
CA ASP A 149 7.92 -11.80 24.45
C ASP A 149 7.96 -10.60 23.50
N VAL A 150 8.33 -9.43 24.04
CA VAL A 150 8.43 -8.17 23.31
C VAL A 150 9.47 -8.16 22.19
N ARG A 151 10.35 -9.18 22.11
CA ARG A 151 11.39 -9.25 21.07
C ARG A 151 10.85 -9.76 19.73
N GLY A 152 9.64 -10.31 19.69
CA GLY A 152 9.01 -10.71 18.44
C GLY A 152 7.81 -11.64 18.61
N CYS A 153 6.77 -11.40 17.82
CA CYS A 153 5.59 -12.24 17.77
C CYS A 153 5.88 -13.57 17.05
N ARG A 154 5.31 -14.67 17.58
CA ARG A 154 5.37 -16.02 16.97
C ARG A 154 4.00 -16.58 16.63
N CYS A 155 2.95 -15.78 16.77
CA CYS A 155 1.60 -16.16 16.38
C CYS A 155 1.54 -16.39 14.86
N ARG A 156 0.62 -17.25 14.43
CA ARG A 156 0.31 -17.42 13.00
C ARG A 156 -1.12 -16.96 12.79
N PHE A 157 -1.32 -16.15 11.76
CA PHE A 157 -2.63 -15.66 11.37
C PHE A 157 -2.95 -16.29 10.02
N LEU A 158 -4.07 -16.99 9.95
CA LEU A 158 -4.63 -17.42 8.67
C LEU A 158 -5.41 -16.22 8.13
N VAL A 159 -5.08 -15.78 6.92
CA VAL A 159 -5.73 -14.62 6.30
C VAL A 159 -6.31 -14.99 4.94
N ARG A 160 -7.38 -14.30 4.52
CA ARG A 160 -7.91 -14.36 3.16
C ARG A 160 -7.73 -13.03 2.46
N TYR A 161 -7.04 -13.02 1.33
CA TYR A 161 -6.84 -11.81 0.55
C TYR A 161 -8.12 -11.35 -0.14
N SER A 162 -8.38 -10.05 -0.11
CA SER A 162 -9.59 -9.47 -0.70
C SER A 162 -9.55 -9.49 -2.24
N HIS A 163 -8.36 -9.46 -2.85
CA HIS A 163 -8.20 -9.29 -4.29
C HIS A 163 -8.37 -10.59 -5.09
N ASP A 164 -7.95 -11.74 -4.56
CA ASP A 164 -7.99 -13.04 -5.25
C ASP A 164 -8.65 -14.17 -4.44
N GLN A 165 -9.10 -13.87 -3.21
CA GLN A 165 -9.70 -14.83 -2.28
C GLN A 165 -8.76 -15.97 -1.84
N SER A 166 -7.46 -15.87 -2.08
CA SER A 166 -6.48 -16.85 -1.62
C SER A 166 -6.33 -16.80 -0.10
N GLU A 167 -6.04 -17.96 0.50
CA GLU A 167 -5.82 -18.11 1.94
C GLU A 167 -4.39 -18.55 2.24
N VAL A 168 -3.72 -17.87 3.16
CA VAL A 168 -2.32 -18.14 3.56
C VAL A 168 -2.10 -18.02 5.07
#